data_AF-A0A935ZPG2-F1
#
_entry.id   AF-A0A935ZPG2-F1
#
_cell.length_a   1.000
_cell.length_b   1.000
_cell.length_c   1.000
_cell.angle_alpha   90.00
_cell.angle_beta   90.00
_cell.angle_gamma   90.00
#
_symmetry.space_group_name_H-M   'P 1'
#
loop_
_entity.id
_entity.type
_entity.pdbx_description
1 polymer ?
#
loop_
_entity_poly.entity_id
_entity_poly.type
_entity_poly.pdbx_seq_one_letter_code
_entity_poly.pdbx_strand_id
1 'polypeptide(L)'
;MPRPDTFIEGGAAQLTVHAHGLVGITVSIVECSTGETRSAVRLPYPSAGYGGHELVVSPRGRYLALFLFSGQSEVGYELFSLGRELEHIGGLDYMFGEGDHPVFAPDERSLVMCWETYFDWVRDRAPTERNRVITWGEITVHALPDGPIERRQLQARLPDGWRPEPWAWTAPTDVHFVHARELKLKTPWGSEPSLPYPLPPDPTITVE
;
A
#
# COMPACT_ATOMS: atom_id res chain seq x y z
N MET A 1 22.62 8.17 -19.63
CA MET A 1 22.08 7.63 -18.37
C MET A 1 20.71 7.03 -18.66
N PRO A 2 20.33 5.89 -18.07
CA PRO A 2 18.95 5.40 -18.13
C PRO A 2 18.01 6.46 -17.54
N ARG A 3 16.83 6.64 -18.13
CA ARG A 3 15.82 7.56 -17.60
C ARG A 3 15.21 6.96 -16.31
N PRO A 4 14.88 7.77 -15.31
CA PRO A 4 14.09 7.30 -14.16
C PRO A 4 12.72 6.79 -14.59
N ASP A 5 12.21 5.83 -13.83
CA ASP A 5 10.93 5.17 -14.11
C ASP A 5 9.73 5.99 -13.56
N THR A 6 9.92 6.74 -12.46
CA THR A 6 8.89 7.59 -11.81
C THR A 6 9.51 8.83 -11.17
N PHE A 7 8.72 9.91 -11.05
CA PHE A 7 9.13 11.22 -10.53
C PHE A 7 8.08 11.86 -9.60
N ILE A 8 8.52 12.51 -8.53
CA ILE A 8 7.74 13.49 -7.76
C ILE A 8 8.57 14.76 -7.63
N GLU A 9 8.05 15.88 -8.14
CA GLU A 9 8.69 17.19 -8.01
C GLU A 9 8.35 17.85 -6.67
N GLY A 10 9.38 18.10 -5.85
CA GLY A 10 9.27 18.82 -4.59
C GLY A 10 10.16 20.07 -4.60
N GLY A 11 9.80 21.08 -5.39
CA GLY A 11 10.58 22.32 -5.48
C GLY A 11 11.96 22.12 -6.10
N ALA A 12 13.04 22.22 -5.30
CA ALA A 12 14.43 22.23 -5.77
C ALA A 12 15.03 20.83 -6.03
N ALA A 13 14.36 19.76 -5.60
CA ALA A 13 14.81 18.39 -5.76
C ALA A 13 13.67 17.45 -6.20
N GLN A 14 14.06 16.32 -6.78
CA GLN A 14 13.17 15.27 -7.27
C GLN A 14 13.53 13.92 -6.65
N LEU A 15 12.53 13.06 -6.46
CA LEU A 15 12.72 11.65 -6.12
C LEU A 15 12.74 10.81 -7.39
N THR A 16 13.73 9.92 -7.51
CA THR A 16 13.86 9.02 -8.66
C THR A 16 14.04 7.58 -8.22
N VAL A 17 13.48 6.67 -9.01
CA VAL A 17 13.67 5.23 -8.86
C VAL A 17 14.28 4.67 -10.15
N HIS A 18 15.30 3.85 -9.98
CA HIS A 18 15.96 3.16 -11.08
C HIS A 18 16.08 1.67 -10.76
N ALA A 19 15.47 0.82 -11.59
CA ALA A 19 15.69 -0.62 -11.55
C ALA A 19 16.92 -1.01 -12.37
N HIS A 20 17.78 -1.84 -11.79
CA HIS A 20 19.03 -2.32 -12.42
C HIS A 20 18.91 -3.78 -12.86
N GLY A 21 17.85 -4.12 -13.60
CA GLY A 21 17.51 -5.51 -13.90
C GLY A 21 17.35 -6.33 -12.62
N LEU A 22 17.82 -7.58 -12.61
CA LEU A 22 17.75 -8.50 -11.45
C LEU A 22 18.73 -8.17 -10.31
N VAL A 23 19.43 -7.03 -10.36
CA VAL A 23 20.46 -6.68 -9.36
C VAL A 23 19.86 -5.93 -8.18
N GLY A 24 18.87 -5.07 -8.42
CA GLY A 24 18.23 -4.29 -7.36
C GLY A 24 17.63 -2.98 -7.84
N ILE A 25 17.15 -2.21 -6.87
CA ILE A 25 16.50 -0.93 -7.08
C ILE A 25 17.34 0.15 -6.41
N THR A 26 17.46 1.32 -7.03
CA THR A 26 18.05 2.51 -6.39
C THR A 26 17.01 3.60 -6.29
N VAL A 27 16.80 4.10 -5.09
CA VAL A 27 15.96 5.28 -4.80
C VAL A 27 16.88 6.45 -4.53
N SER A 28 16.69 7.57 -5.21
CA SER A 28 17.57 8.74 -5.12
C SER A 28 16.80 10.04 -4.92
N ILE A 29 17.44 10.99 -4.25
CA ILE A 29 17.11 12.41 -4.29
C ILE A 29 18.07 13.06 -5.27
N VAL A 30 17.56 13.75 -6.29
CA VAL A 30 18.34 14.45 -7.30
C VAL A 30 18.01 15.94 -7.24
N GLU A 31 19.01 16.82 -7.21
CA GLU A 31 18.81 18.27 -7.27
C GLU A 31 18.38 18.67 -8.68
N CYS A 32 17.24 19.35 -8.82
CA CYS A 32 16.68 19.70 -10.14
C CYS A 32 17.55 20.72 -10.89
N SER A 33 18.27 21.58 -10.16
CA SER A 33 19.08 22.64 -10.74
C SER A 33 20.36 22.14 -11.40
N THR A 34 20.98 21.09 -10.85
CA THR A 34 22.26 20.54 -11.33
C THR A 34 22.13 19.15 -11.96
N GLY A 35 21.06 18.42 -11.65
CA GLY A 35 20.90 17.01 -11.99
C GLY A 35 21.79 16.07 -11.16
N GLU A 36 22.47 16.59 -10.13
CA GLU A 36 23.34 15.79 -9.28
C GLU A 36 22.54 14.98 -8.25
N THR A 37 22.93 13.72 -8.06
CA THR A 37 22.39 12.89 -6.99
C THR A 37 22.88 13.40 -5.64
N ARG A 38 21.94 13.90 -4.84
CA ARG A 38 22.20 14.37 -3.48
C ARG A 38 22.31 13.24 -2.47
N SER A 39 21.47 12.22 -2.62
CA SER A 39 21.46 11.04 -1.74
C SER A 39 20.83 9.88 -2.49
N ALA A 40 21.29 8.66 -2.22
CA ALA A 40 20.74 7.45 -2.84
C ALA A 40 20.84 6.27 -1.89
N VAL A 41 19.81 5.43 -1.90
CA VAL A 41 19.79 4.15 -1.20
C VAL A 41 19.60 3.04 -2.23
N ARG A 42 20.40 1.99 -2.09
CA ARG A 42 20.31 0.79 -2.92
C ARG A 42 19.62 -0.32 -2.15
N LEU A 43 18.56 -0.84 -2.73
CA LEU A 43 17.81 -1.98 -2.24
C LEU A 43 18.19 -3.25 -3.02
N PRO A 44 18.06 -4.43 -2.40
CA PRO A 44 18.14 -5.69 -3.14
C PRO A 44 17.03 -5.78 -4.18
N TYR A 45 17.16 -6.71 -5.13
CA TYR A 45 16.08 -7.01 -6.06
C TYR A 45 14.91 -7.67 -5.30
N PRO A 46 13.65 -7.23 -5.51
CA PRO A 46 12.51 -7.80 -4.79
C PRO A 46 12.35 -9.30 -5.04
N SER A 47 11.99 -10.04 -3.99
CA SER A 47 12.01 -11.51 -3.97
C SER A 47 11.05 -12.18 -4.96
N ALA A 48 9.93 -11.53 -5.29
CA ALA A 48 8.93 -12.02 -6.25
C ALA A 48 9.00 -11.31 -7.62
N GLY A 49 10.08 -10.56 -7.88
CA GLY A 49 10.22 -9.79 -9.12
C GLY A 49 9.77 -8.34 -9.00
N TYR A 50 9.96 -7.59 -10.09
CA TYR A 50 9.66 -6.16 -10.15
C TYR A 50 8.78 -5.89 -11.37
N GLY A 51 7.48 -5.82 -11.14
CA GLY A 51 6.48 -5.43 -12.14
C GLY A 51 6.34 -3.91 -12.22
N GLY A 52 6.60 -3.21 -11.11
CA GLY A 52 6.62 -1.76 -11.05
C GLY A 52 6.63 -1.25 -9.62
N HIS A 53 6.41 0.06 -9.49
CA HIS A 53 6.38 0.72 -8.20
C HIS A 53 5.55 2.01 -8.24
N GLU A 54 5.21 2.49 -7.05
CA GLU A 54 4.66 3.82 -6.84
C GLU A 54 5.36 4.50 -5.67
N LEU A 55 5.44 5.84 -5.72
CA LEU A 55 6.04 6.64 -4.66
C LEU A 55 4.95 7.36 -3.89
N VAL A 56 4.92 7.19 -2.57
CA VAL A 56 3.97 7.87 -1.68
C VAL A 56 4.76 8.70 -0.68
N VAL A 57 4.59 10.02 -0.73
CA VAL A 57 5.23 10.95 0.21
C VAL A 57 4.25 11.26 1.34
N SER A 58 4.73 11.19 2.58
CA SER A 58 3.95 11.58 3.76
C SER A 58 3.52 13.06 3.74
N PRO A 59 2.39 13.44 4.38
CA PRO A 59 1.84 14.79 4.36
C PRO A 59 2.81 15.95 4.65
N ARG A 60 3.80 15.77 5.52
CA ARG A 60 4.81 16.77 5.87
C ARG A 60 6.16 16.51 5.21
N GLY A 61 6.24 15.53 4.30
CA GLY A 61 7.46 15.17 3.58
C GLY A 61 8.55 14.58 4.48
N ARG A 62 8.17 13.92 5.60
CA ARG A 62 9.13 13.29 6.54
C ARG A 62 9.50 11.87 6.16
N TYR A 63 8.62 11.21 5.44
CA TYR A 63 8.74 9.82 5.02
C TYR A 63 8.36 9.66 3.55
N LEU A 64 8.93 8.62 2.95
CA LEU A 64 8.62 8.13 1.62
C LEU A 64 8.37 6.63 1.71
N ALA A 65 7.23 6.16 1.19
CA ALA A 65 7.01 4.76 0.91
C ALA A 65 7.20 4.52 -0.60
N LEU A 66 8.03 3.53 -0.94
CA LEU A 66 8.13 2.94 -2.26
C LEU A 66 7.23 1.71 -2.26
N PHE A 67 6.01 1.85 -2.77
CA PHE A 67 5.14 0.71 -3.01
C PHE A 67 5.70 -0.12 -4.17
N LEU A 68 5.75 -1.44 -4.00
CA LEU A 68 6.31 -2.38 -4.96
C LEU A 68 5.24 -3.42 -5.30
N PHE A 69 5.16 -3.78 -6.58
CA PHE A 69 4.33 -4.88 -7.03
C PHE A 69 5.10 -5.76 -8.03
N SER A 70 4.95 -7.07 -7.91
CA SER A 70 5.61 -8.05 -8.78
C SER A 70 5.03 -8.09 -10.19
N GLY A 71 3.77 -7.67 -10.35
CA GLY A 71 2.97 -7.89 -11.56
C GLY A 71 2.39 -9.31 -11.65
N GLN A 72 2.58 -10.15 -10.62
CA GLN A 72 2.10 -11.54 -10.52
C GLN A 72 1.42 -11.81 -9.15
N SER A 73 0.69 -10.82 -8.63
CA SER A 73 -0.07 -10.91 -7.38
C SER A 73 0.81 -11.05 -6.12
N GLU A 74 1.89 -10.27 -6.05
CA GLU A 74 2.57 -9.94 -4.81
C GLU A 74 2.81 -8.43 -4.69
N VAL A 75 2.59 -7.91 -3.49
CA VAL A 75 2.70 -6.50 -3.16
C VAL A 75 3.43 -6.29 -1.83
N GLY A 76 4.11 -5.16 -1.69
CA GLY A 76 4.83 -4.78 -0.47
C GLY A 76 5.32 -3.34 -0.57
N TYR A 77 6.10 -2.88 0.39
CA TYR A 77 6.69 -1.55 0.28
C TYR A 77 8.00 -1.44 1.05
N GLU A 78 8.83 -0.51 0.61
CA GLU A 78 10.04 -0.08 1.31
C GLU A 78 9.81 1.32 1.86
N LEU A 79 10.26 1.57 3.09
CA LEU A 79 10.02 2.81 3.82
C LEU A 79 11.33 3.55 4.06
N PHE A 80 11.28 4.86 3.82
CA PHE A 80 12.42 5.74 3.98
C PHE A 80 12.08 6.93 4.87
N SER A 81 13.04 7.34 5.69
CA SER A 81 13.09 8.70 6.24
C SER A 81 13.54 9.66 5.13
N LEU A 82 12.78 10.74 4.97
CA LEU A 82 13.01 11.78 3.98
C LEU A 82 13.50 13.05 4.68
N GLY A 83 14.83 13.22 4.72
CA GLY A 83 15.49 14.36 5.32
C GLY A 83 16.46 15.03 4.36
N ARG A 84 17.62 15.45 4.87
CA ARG A 84 18.69 15.92 3.99
C ARG A 84 19.23 14.80 3.10
N GLU A 85 19.30 13.62 3.69
CA GLU A 85 19.67 12.36 3.07
C GLU A 85 18.47 11.42 3.11
N LEU A 86 18.45 10.47 2.20
CA LEU A 86 17.49 9.39 2.18
C LEU A 86 18.04 8.24 3.03
N GLU A 87 17.25 7.75 3.97
CA GLU A 87 17.62 6.62 4.84
C GLU A 87 16.52 5.56 4.76
N HIS A 88 16.88 4.31 4.46
CA HIS A 88 15.95 3.19 4.51
C HIS A 88 15.76 2.74 5.96
N ILE A 89 14.50 2.72 6.40
CA ILE A 89 14.14 2.52 7.81
C ILE A 89 13.25 1.28 8.04
N GLY A 90 12.96 0.52 6.98
CA GLY A 90 12.18 -0.72 7.07
C GLY A 90 11.23 -0.86 5.89
N GLY A 91 10.22 -1.70 6.05
CA GLY A 91 9.26 -1.99 4.99
C GLY A 91 8.34 -3.15 5.35
N LEU A 92 7.44 -3.46 4.43
CA LEU A 92 6.66 -4.68 4.42
C LEU A 92 7.19 -5.55 3.27
N ASP A 93 7.76 -6.71 3.62
CA ASP A 93 8.15 -7.73 2.65
C ASP A 93 6.98 -8.07 1.72
N TYR A 94 7.29 -8.56 0.51
CA TYR A 94 6.26 -9.00 -0.40
C TYR A 94 5.32 -10.03 0.22
N MET A 95 4.04 -9.69 0.12
CA MET A 95 2.92 -10.50 0.52
C MET A 95 2.17 -10.95 -0.72
N PHE A 96 1.71 -12.20 -0.72
CA PHE A 96 0.83 -12.69 -1.77
C PHE A 96 -0.52 -11.95 -1.71
N GLY A 97 -0.98 -11.52 -2.87
CA GLY A 97 -2.19 -10.72 -3.04
C GLY A 97 -2.02 -9.51 -3.94
N GLU A 98 -3.14 -8.86 -4.23
CA GLU A 98 -3.21 -7.58 -4.92
C GLU A 98 -3.68 -6.50 -3.94
N GLY A 99 -3.19 -5.28 -4.10
CA GLY A 99 -3.53 -4.17 -3.23
C GLY A 99 -3.03 -2.87 -3.83
N ASP A 100 -3.44 -1.78 -3.20
CA ASP A 100 -3.03 -0.45 -3.60
C ASP A 100 -1.86 0.04 -2.74
N HIS A 101 -1.26 1.15 -3.17
CA HIS A 101 -0.19 1.80 -2.43
C HIS A 101 -0.62 2.14 -0.99
N PRO A 102 0.32 2.14 -0.03
CA PRO A 102 -0.01 2.47 1.34
C PRO A 102 -0.31 3.98 1.49
N VAL A 103 -0.95 4.36 2.59
CA VAL A 103 -1.26 5.76 2.92
C VAL A 103 -0.81 6.14 4.32
N PHE A 104 -0.17 7.30 4.42
CA PHE A 104 0.25 7.87 5.69
C PHE A 104 -0.94 8.47 6.42
N ALA A 105 -1.05 8.18 7.73
CA ALA A 105 -1.99 8.91 8.58
C ALA A 105 -1.65 10.41 8.60
N PRO A 106 -2.64 11.32 8.77
CA PRO A 106 -2.40 12.77 8.76
C PRO A 106 -1.41 13.28 9.82
N ASP A 107 -1.28 12.56 10.94
CA ASP A 107 -0.29 12.87 11.98
C ASP A 107 1.10 12.25 11.72
N GLU A 108 1.18 11.39 10.70
CA GLU A 108 2.32 10.58 10.25
C GLU A 108 2.90 9.70 11.36
N ARG A 109 2.04 9.19 12.24
CA ARG A 109 2.43 8.19 13.25
C ARG A 109 2.28 6.76 12.75
N SER A 110 1.63 6.57 11.61
CA SER A 110 1.41 5.26 11.01
C SER A 110 1.32 5.32 9.49
N LEU A 111 1.66 4.19 8.88
CA LEU A 111 1.42 3.89 7.47
C LEU A 111 0.41 2.73 7.39
N VAL A 112 -0.62 2.87 6.56
CA VAL A 112 -1.71 1.89 6.43
C VAL A 112 -1.75 1.36 5.01
N MET A 113 -1.88 0.04 4.84
CA MET A 113 -2.02 -0.59 3.53
C MET A 113 -3.09 -1.66 3.60
N CYS A 114 -3.95 -1.77 2.57
CA CYS A 114 -4.86 -2.89 2.41
C CYS A 114 -4.50 -3.70 1.17
N TRP A 115 -4.72 -5.02 1.24
CA TRP A 115 -4.58 -5.91 0.10
C TRP A 115 -5.51 -7.12 0.28
N GLU A 116 -5.90 -7.76 -0.81
CA GLU A 116 -6.59 -9.05 -0.75
C GLU A 116 -5.57 -10.15 -0.45
N THR A 117 -5.94 -11.16 0.32
CA THR A 117 -5.00 -12.24 0.65
C THR A 117 -5.21 -13.51 -0.14
N TYR A 118 -6.39 -13.74 -0.73
CA TYR A 118 -6.68 -14.97 -1.50
C TYR A 118 -7.84 -14.79 -2.48
N PHE A 119 -7.69 -15.28 -3.71
CA PHE A 119 -8.77 -15.41 -4.71
C PHE A 119 -9.49 -16.77 -4.66
N ASP A 120 -8.83 -17.83 -4.17
CA ASP A 120 -9.30 -19.22 -4.29
C ASP A 120 -10.50 -19.60 -3.39
N TRP A 121 -10.66 -18.93 -2.25
CA TRP A 121 -11.67 -19.27 -1.24
C TRP A 121 -13.09 -18.82 -1.62
N VAL A 122 -13.24 -17.77 -2.41
CA VAL A 122 -14.54 -17.20 -2.77
C VAL A 122 -15.23 -18.01 -3.87
N ARG A 123 -14.49 -18.40 -4.92
CA ARG A 123 -15.07 -18.99 -6.12
C ARG A 123 -15.72 -20.35 -5.84
N ASP A 124 -15.11 -21.13 -4.94
CA ASP A 124 -15.47 -22.55 -4.78
C ASP A 124 -16.19 -22.85 -3.44
N ARG A 125 -16.29 -21.88 -2.52
CA ARG A 125 -16.85 -22.10 -1.16
C ARG A 125 -17.71 -20.99 -0.61
N ALA A 126 -18.32 -20.12 -1.43
CA ALA A 126 -19.27 -19.12 -0.96
C ALA A 126 -20.28 -19.74 0.04
N PRO A 127 -20.20 -19.47 1.36
CA PRO A 127 -21.12 -20.05 2.33
C PRO A 127 -22.55 -19.68 1.99
N THR A 128 -23.42 -20.68 2.02
CA THR A 128 -24.84 -20.61 1.63
C THR A 128 -25.74 -19.96 2.70
N GLU A 129 -25.17 -19.25 3.69
CA GLU A 129 -25.90 -18.77 4.87
C GLU A 129 -26.15 -17.25 4.84
N ARG A 130 -27.28 -16.83 5.43
CA ARG A 130 -27.76 -15.43 5.55
C ARG A 130 -26.90 -14.61 6.53
N ASN A 131 -26.85 -13.28 6.37
CA ASN A 131 -26.02 -12.34 7.16
C ASN A 131 -24.52 -12.68 7.18
N ARG A 132 -23.93 -12.86 6.00
CA ARG A 132 -22.59 -13.39 5.81
C ARG A 132 -21.52 -12.32 6.08
N VAL A 133 -20.71 -12.53 7.11
CA VAL A 133 -19.44 -11.81 7.29
C VAL A 133 -18.31 -12.68 6.73
N ILE A 134 -17.48 -12.10 5.88
CA ILE A 134 -16.33 -12.79 5.27
C ILE A 134 -15.04 -12.01 5.54
N THR A 135 -13.89 -12.69 5.42
CA THR A 135 -12.56 -12.07 5.44
C THR A 135 -12.17 -11.54 4.07
N TRP A 136 -12.59 -10.34 3.70
CA TRP A 136 -12.36 -9.83 2.35
C TRP A 136 -10.88 -9.58 2.01
N GLY A 137 -10.06 -9.18 2.98
CA GLY A 137 -8.63 -8.99 2.79
C GLY A 137 -7.90 -8.77 4.10
N GLU A 138 -6.71 -8.18 4.03
CA GLU A 138 -5.94 -7.74 5.19
C GLU A 138 -5.66 -6.24 5.13
N ILE A 139 -5.54 -5.65 6.31
CA ILE A 139 -5.08 -4.27 6.51
C ILE A 139 -3.89 -4.28 7.47
N THR A 140 -2.81 -3.59 7.10
CA THR A 140 -1.67 -3.35 7.97
C THR A 140 -1.72 -1.97 8.58
N VAL A 141 -1.25 -1.87 9.82
CA VAL A 141 -0.90 -0.61 10.47
C VAL A 141 0.56 -0.73 10.89
N HIS A 142 1.44 -0.03 10.18
CA HIS A 142 2.85 0.09 10.52
C HIS A 142 3.05 1.34 11.36
N ALA A 143 3.46 1.17 12.62
CA ALA A 143 3.80 2.29 13.50
C ALA A 143 5.13 2.91 13.07
N LEU A 144 5.16 4.23 12.86
CA LEU A 144 6.33 4.94 12.35
C LEU A 144 7.16 5.56 13.50
N PRO A 145 8.49 5.71 13.34
CA PRO A 145 9.28 5.38 12.14
C PRO A 145 9.73 3.91 12.03
N ASP A 146 9.85 3.22 13.16
CA ASP A 146 10.49 1.91 13.31
C ASP A 146 9.67 0.93 14.18
N GLY A 147 8.39 1.25 14.38
CA GLY A 147 7.48 0.46 15.19
C GLY A 147 6.99 -0.80 14.48
N PRO A 148 6.21 -1.64 15.18
CA PRO A 148 5.72 -2.89 14.62
C PRO A 148 4.73 -2.67 13.47
N ILE A 149 4.63 -3.69 12.61
CA ILE A 149 3.56 -3.84 11.64
C ILE A 149 2.50 -4.77 12.24
N GLU A 150 1.33 -4.22 12.54
CA GLU A 150 0.16 -5.01 12.93
C GLU A 150 -0.64 -5.39 11.69
N ARG A 151 -1.05 -6.66 11.59
CA ARG A 151 -1.95 -7.16 10.54
C ARG A 151 -3.32 -7.45 11.12
N ARG A 152 -4.36 -7.08 10.39
CA ARG A 152 -5.76 -7.29 10.78
C ARG A 152 -6.55 -7.81 9.60
N GLN A 153 -7.49 -8.70 9.88
CA GLN A 153 -8.40 -9.22 8.86
C GLN A 153 -9.46 -8.15 8.57
N LEU A 154 -9.55 -7.70 7.32
CA LEU A 154 -10.60 -6.82 6.85
C LEU A 154 -11.84 -7.66 6.54
N GLN A 155 -12.89 -7.47 7.33
CA GLN A 155 -14.14 -8.17 7.18
C GLN A 155 -15.13 -7.40 6.31
N ALA A 156 -15.92 -8.10 5.51
CA ALA A 156 -17.05 -7.54 4.77
C ALA A 156 -18.35 -8.23 5.17
N ARG A 157 -19.33 -7.45 5.60
CA ARG A 157 -20.71 -7.89 5.83
C ARG A 157 -21.51 -7.74 4.54
N LEU A 158 -22.01 -8.86 4.04
CA LEU A 158 -22.69 -8.96 2.76
C LEU A 158 -24.21 -8.93 2.96
N PRO A 159 -24.99 -8.24 2.11
CA PRO A 159 -26.44 -8.26 2.19
C PRO A 159 -27.00 -9.63 1.79
N ASP A 160 -28.23 -9.92 2.23
CA ASP A 160 -28.91 -11.16 1.88
C ASP A 160 -29.11 -11.26 0.35
N GLY A 161 -28.71 -12.40 -0.23
CA GLY A 161 -28.81 -12.64 -1.67
C GLY A 161 -27.72 -11.96 -2.50
N TRP A 162 -26.69 -11.36 -1.88
CA TRP A 162 -25.57 -10.76 -2.59
C TRP A 162 -24.84 -11.79 -3.45
N ARG A 163 -24.83 -11.55 -4.76
CA ARG A 163 -24.17 -12.38 -5.79
C ARG A 163 -23.35 -11.45 -6.67
N PRO A 164 -22.13 -11.09 -6.24
CA PRO A 164 -21.26 -10.25 -7.04
C PRO A 164 -20.81 -11.01 -8.29
N GLU A 165 -20.52 -10.26 -9.34
CA GLU A 165 -19.77 -10.77 -10.48
C GLU A 165 -18.37 -11.23 -10.04
N PRO A 166 -17.70 -12.14 -10.76
CA PRO A 166 -16.37 -12.64 -10.39
C PRO A 166 -15.32 -11.53 -10.16
N TRP A 167 -15.41 -10.42 -10.88
CA TRP A 167 -14.50 -9.27 -10.75
C TRP A 167 -14.75 -8.43 -9.49
N ALA A 168 -15.90 -8.55 -8.84
CA ALA A 168 -16.22 -7.78 -7.64
C ALA A 168 -15.59 -8.38 -6.36
N TRP A 169 -14.73 -9.38 -6.52
CA TRP A 169 -13.95 -9.99 -5.44
C TRP A 169 -12.51 -9.50 -5.37
N THR A 170 -12.12 -8.55 -6.23
CA THR A 170 -10.78 -7.97 -6.22
C THR A 170 -10.51 -7.19 -4.94
N ALA A 171 -9.24 -6.83 -4.76
CA ALA A 171 -8.75 -6.11 -3.61
C ALA A 171 -9.48 -4.79 -3.33
N PRO A 172 -9.52 -4.37 -2.05
CA PRO A 172 -9.78 -2.97 -1.74
C PRO A 172 -8.77 -2.08 -2.47
N THR A 173 -9.28 -1.03 -3.09
CA THR A 173 -8.47 -0.03 -3.80
C THR A 173 -8.62 1.32 -3.11
N ASP A 174 -7.72 2.26 -3.39
CA ASP A 174 -7.87 3.67 -3.02
C ASP A 174 -8.19 3.88 -1.53
N VAL A 175 -7.32 3.30 -0.68
CA VAL A 175 -7.37 3.50 0.77
C VAL A 175 -6.90 4.92 1.06
N HIS A 176 -7.68 5.73 1.78
CA HIS A 176 -7.27 7.09 2.10
C HIS A 176 -7.90 7.60 3.40
N PHE A 177 -7.28 8.61 4.01
CA PHE A 177 -7.81 9.28 5.19
C PHE A 177 -8.67 10.48 4.78
N VAL A 178 -9.92 10.53 5.27
CA VAL A 178 -10.77 11.74 5.15
C VAL A 178 -10.34 12.78 6.19
N HIS A 179 -10.05 12.31 7.40
CA HIS A 179 -9.44 13.06 8.49
C HIS A 179 -8.71 12.10 9.42
N ALA A 180 -8.10 12.61 10.50
CA ALA A 180 -7.25 11.83 11.41
C ALA A 180 -7.95 10.69 12.20
N ARG A 181 -9.22 10.40 11.93
CA ARG A 181 -10.05 9.44 12.67
C ARG A 181 -10.90 8.54 11.77
N GLU A 182 -10.77 8.67 10.46
CA GLU A 182 -11.61 7.96 9.51
C GLU A 182 -10.76 7.57 8.31
N LEU A 183 -10.75 6.26 8.05
CA LEU A 183 -10.13 5.65 6.89
C LEU A 183 -11.25 5.24 5.94
N LYS A 184 -11.16 5.66 4.69
CA LYS A 184 -12.00 5.19 3.61
C LYS A 184 -11.22 4.23 2.72
N LEU A 185 -11.97 3.37 2.08
CA LEU A 185 -11.47 2.46 1.07
C LEU A 185 -12.51 2.35 -0.03
N LYS A 186 -12.05 2.32 -1.28
CA LYS A 186 -12.93 2.10 -2.41
C LYS A 186 -13.07 0.61 -2.66
N THR A 187 -14.32 0.18 -2.73
CA THR A 187 -14.63 -1.21 -3.02
C THR A 187 -14.80 -1.44 -4.53
N PRO A 188 -14.53 -2.66 -5.03
CA PRO A 188 -14.78 -3.02 -6.42
C PRO A 188 -16.24 -2.88 -6.82
N TRP A 189 -17.18 -3.02 -5.87
CA TRP A 189 -18.62 -2.88 -6.09
C TRP A 189 -19.12 -1.43 -6.03
N GLY A 190 -18.22 -0.44 -5.98
CA GLY A 190 -18.54 0.98 -6.18
C GLY A 190 -18.98 1.74 -4.93
N SER A 191 -18.98 1.11 -3.75
CA SER A 191 -19.17 1.80 -2.48
C SER A 191 -17.84 2.22 -1.85
N GLU A 192 -17.89 3.20 -0.96
CA GLU A 192 -16.72 3.75 -0.28
C GLU A 192 -16.94 3.72 1.25
N PRO A 193 -16.94 2.51 1.85
CA PRO A 193 -17.19 2.37 3.28
C PRO A 193 -16.10 3.06 4.11
N SER A 194 -16.51 3.49 5.29
CA SER A 194 -15.65 4.18 6.24
C SER A 194 -15.36 3.28 7.44
N LEU A 195 -14.10 3.23 7.84
CA LEU A 195 -13.61 2.55 9.03
C LEU A 195 -13.13 3.59 10.05
N PRO A 196 -13.43 3.43 11.34
CA PRO A 196 -12.87 4.29 12.36
C PRO A 196 -11.35 4.09 12.45
N TYR A 197 -10.63 5.17 12.75
CA TYR A 197 -9.19 5.15 12.98
C TYR A 197 -8.84 5.74 14.37
N PRO A 198 -8.05 5.07 15.22
CA PRO A 198 -7.39 3.77 15.02
C PRO A 198 -8.38 2.63 14.78
N LEU A 199 -7.95 1.65 13.99
CA LEU A 199 -8.81 0.52 13.60
C LEU A 199 -9.24 -0.29 14.83
N PRO A 200 -10.39 -0.96 14.80
CA PRO A 200 -10.74 -2.01 15.74
C PRO A 200 -9.97 -3.32 15.42
N PRO A 201 -9.98 -4.35 16.29
CA PRO A 201 -9.31 -5.63 16.02
C PRO A 201 -9.79 -6.31 14.73
N ASP A 202 -11.10 -6.32 14.49
CA ASP A 202 -11.76 -6.88 13.31
C ASP A 202 -12.47 -5.77 12.53
N PRO A 203 -11.73 -4.95 11.75
CA PRO A 203 -12.33 -3.89 10.94
C PRO A 203 -13.34 -4.51 9.97
N THR A 204 -14.60 -4.10 10.11
CA THR A 204 -15.71 -4.65 9.32
C THR A 204 -16.38 -3.55 8.53
N ILE A 205 -16.46 -3.71 7.22
CA ILE A 205 -17.26 -2.87 6.33
C ILE A 205 -18.62 -3.53 6.06
N THR A 206 -19.62 -2.72 5.74
CA THR A 206 -20.91 -3.22 5.23
C THR A 206 -20.98 -2.94 3.74
N VAL A 207 -21.32 -3.96 2.96
CA VAL A 207 -21.62 -3.82 1.53
C VAL A 207 -23.06 -3.30 1.42
N GLU A 208 -23.23 -2.16 0.75
CA GLU A 208 -24.53 -1.53 0.48
C GLU A 208 -25.17 -2.06 -0.80
#